data_AF-A0A8C4E3B3-F1
#
_entry.id   AF-A0A8C4E3B3-F1
#
_cell.length_a   1.000
_cell.length_b   1.000
_cell.length_c   1.000
_cell.angle_alpha   90.00
_cell.angle_beta   90.00
_cell.angle_gamma   90.00
#
_symmetry.space_group_name_H-M   'P 1'
#
loop_
_entity.id
_entity.type
_entity.pdbx_description
1 polymer ?
#
loop_
_entity_poly.entity_id
_entity_poly.type
_entity_poly.pdbx_seq_one_letter_code
_entity_poly.pdbx_strand_id
1 'polypeptide(L)'
;MALLTLHRIPSISTAPDESLQRRGRLQKRESFALVKGAVLLLEDGDRADINEETSPAPASPVKEGNRGSDTRSRQLHAMVELLRPEDTIKLAVQLESVSPTRVRYLIVVSTLGNKQESILLGMDFPNSDSDQCTIGLVLPVWSDTQVYLDGDGGFSVTSAEETRIFKPVSMQTMWSVLQVLHGCCERAVKAVVIPGNGLEWAQHYHQHVESDRFCLNEWEAMNDLESVRRDGDGQTVSNEGLIKEHLRDIMRTEDLDNLTSKMVTHVGRCEEEVGLHEVRELLE
;
A
#
# COMPACT_ATOMS: atom_id res chain seq x y z
N MET A 1 5.27 -7.85 14.73
CA MET A 1 5.68 -6.67 13.94
C MET A 1 7.19 -6.71 13.85
N ALA A 2 7.75 -6.53 12.66
CA ALA A 2 9.21 -6.45 12.48
C ALA A 2 9.60 -4.98 12.32
N LEU A 3 10.68 -4.55 12.97
CA LEU A 3 11.22 -3.19 12.88
C LEU A 3 12.43 -3.20 11.93
N LEU A 4 12.45 -2.31 10.95
CA LEU A 4 13.54 -2.14 10.00
C LEU A 4 14.14 -0.75 10.14
N THR A 5 15.46 -0.64 10.28
CA THR A 5 16.17 0.64 10.36
C THR A 5 17.01 0.84 9.10
N LEU A 6 16.81 1.96 8.41
CA LEU A 6 17.60 2.35 7.23
C LEU A 6 18.48 3.57 7.56
N HIS A 7 19.70 3.56 7.03
CA HIS A 7 20.67 4.65 7.14
C HIS A 7 20.84 5.31 5.78
N ARG A 8 20.54 6.60 5.67
CA ARG A 8 20.84 7.38 4.46
C ARG A 8 22.19 8.08 4.62
N ILE A 9 23.13 7.81 3.72
CA ILE A 9 24.42 8.51 3.70
C ILE A 9 24.19 9.90 3.10
N PRO A 10 24.64 10.99 3.74
CA PRO A 10 24.49 12.32 3.17
C PRO A 10 25.33 12.45 1.89
N SER A 11 24.68 12.68 0.75
CA SER A 11 25.35 13.07 -0.50
C SER A 11 26.03 14.42 -0.30
N ILE A 12 27.37 14.43 -0.35
CA ILE A 12 28.17 15.66 -0.29
C ILE A 12 28.24 16.21 -1.71
N SER A 13 27.45 17.24 -2.01
CA SER A 13 27.73 18.16 -3.11
C SER A 13 28.05 19.52 -2.50
N THR A 14 29.21 20.06 -2.88
CA THR A 14 29.90 21.19 -2.24
C THR A 14 29.55 22.52 -2.89
N ALA A 15 29.36 23.55 -2.07
CA ALA A 15 29.85 24.91 -2.31
C ALA A 15 30.28 25.49 -0.94
N PRO A 16 31.42 26.19 -0.82
CA PRO A 16 31.85 26.75 0.45
C PRO A 16 31.19 28.11 0.62
N ASP A 17 30.34 28.26 1.62
CA ASP A 17 30.10 29.58 2.20
C ASP A 17 30.34 29.51 3.70
N GLU A 18 31.27 30.35 4.14
CA GLU A 18 31.74 30.41 5.51
C GLU A 18 30.67 31.12 6.35
N SER A 19 30.08 30.41 7.31
CA SER A 19 29.99 30.84 8.72
C SER A 19 28.87 30.12 9.48
N LEU A 20 29.27 29.61 10.65
CA LEU A 20 28.46 29.23 11.82
C LEU A 20 27.76 27.85 11.86
N GLN A 21 28.02 27.20 13.00
CA GLN A 21 27.38 26.02 13.60
C GLN A 21 27.81 24.63 13.09
N ARG A 22 29.00 24.25 13.55
CA ARG A 22 29.42 22.86 13.77
C ARG A 22 28.55 22.21 14.87
N ARG A 23 27.27 21.92 14.58
CA ARG A 23 26.46 20.95 15.33
C ARG A 23 26.48 19.65 14.52
N GLY A 24 26.87 18.55 15.17
CA GLY A 24 27.04 17.25 14.52
C GLY A 24 25.80 16.86 13.72
N ARG A 25 25.96 16.73 12.41
CA ARG A 25 24.93 16.21 11.50
C ARG A 25 24.83 14.70 11.76
N LEU A 26 24.04 14.33 12.78
CA LEU A 26 23.71 12.95 13.10
C LEU A 26 23.16 12.28 11.83
N GLN A 27 23.65 11.09 11.51
CA GLN A 27 23.09 10.26 10.45
C GLN A 27 21.59 10.10 10.72
N LYS A 28 20.76 10.54 9.78
CA LYS A 28 19.31 10.38 9.89
C LYS A 28 19.01 8.88 9.83
N ARG A 29 18.55 8.34 10.96
CA ARG A 29 18.07 6.96 11.07
C ARG A 29 16.56 6.98 10.85
N GLU A 30 16.07 6.18 9.91
CA GLU A 30 14.64 6.02 9.66
C GLU A 30 14.23 4.62 10.08
N SER A 31 13.17 4.53 10.90
CA SER A 31 12.70 3.28 11.50
C SER A 31 11.30 2.95 10.96
N PHE A 32 11.12 1.76 10.41
CA PHE A 32 9.89 1.33 9.78
C PHE A 32 9.30 0.09 10.47
N ALA A 33 8.00 0.11 10.73
CA ALA A 33 7.25 -1.06 11.15
C ALA A 33 6.68 -1.79 9.92
N LEU A 34 6.98 -3.08 9.81
CA LEU A 34 6.45 -3.95 8.76
C LEU A 34 5.24 -4.75 9.28
N VAL A 35 4.13 -4.60 8.56
CA VAL A 35 2.91 -5.39 8.65
C VAL A 35 2.68 -6.05 7.28
N LYS A 36 1.93 -7.15 7.20
CA LYS A 36 1.71 -7.87 5.92
C LYS A 36 1.23 -6.90 4.84
N GLY A 37 2.11 -6.57 3.89
CA GLY A 37 1.83 -5.68 2.75
C GLY A 37 1.90 -4.17 3.02
N ALA A 38 2.20 -3.73 4.25
CA ALA A 38 2.36 -2.32 4.61
C ALA A 38 3.65 -2.07 5.39
N VAL A 39 4.32 -0.96 5.06
CA VAL A 39 5.49 -0.42 5.76
C VAL A 39 5.13 0.96 6.26
N LEU A 40 5.12 1.15 7.59
CA LEU A 40 4.82 2.44 8.22
C LEU A 40 6.09 3.03 8.81
N LEU A 41 6.40 4.29 8.53
CA LEU A 41 7.48 4.99 9.23
C LEU A 41 7.04 5.27 10.66
N LEU A 42 7.86 4.85 11.62
CA LEU A 42 7.74 5.25 13.01
C LEU A 42 8.40 6.62 13.17
N GLU A 43 7.61 7.62 13.51
CA GLU A 43 8.18 8.89 13.96
C GLU A 43 8.84 8.63 15.32
N ASP A 44 10.18 8.74 15.37
CA ASP A 44 10.92 8.84 16.62
C ASP A 44 10.39 10.10 17.35
N GLY A 45 9.41 9.90 18.24
CA GLY A 45 8.91 10.98 19.08
C GLY A 45 10.07 11.63 19.81
N ASP A 46 10.07 12.96 19.89
CA ASP A 46 11.08 13.80 20.55
C ASP A 46 11.68 13.09 21.78
N ARG A 47 12.80 12.40 21.60
CA ARG A 47 13.56 11.81 22.70
C ARG A 47 14.31 12.95 23.35
N ALA A 48 13.66 13.57 24.34
CA ALA A 48 14.34 14.35 25.35
C ALA A 48 15.50 13.50 25.91
N ASP A 49 16.68 14.10 25.93
CA ASP A 49 17.94 13.54 26.38
C ASP A 49 17.80 12.87 27.75
N ILE A 50 17.97 11.54 27.80
CA ILE A 50 18.41 10.85 29.01
C ILE A 50 19.39 9.75 28.59
N ASN A 51 20.65 9.93 29.00
CA ASN A 51 21.72 8.94 28.98
C ASN A 51 21.25 7.62 29.61
N GLU A 52 21.67 6.48 29.04
CA GLU A 52 22.51 5.48 29.73
C GLU A 52 22.77 4.22 28.87
N GLU A 53 24.06 3.94 28.75
CA GLU A 53 24.74 2.63 28.78
C GLU A 53 24.42 1.47 27.81
N THR A 54 25.36 1.27 26.88
CA THR A 54 26.05 0.01 26.50
C THR A 54 25.52 -1.32 27.06
N SER A 55 25.03 -2.21 26.17
CA SER A 55 25.39 -3.65 26.15
C SER A 55 24.75 -4.45 24.98
N PRO A 56 25.29 -5.66 24.66
CA PRO A 56 25.53 -6.09 23.28
C PRO A 56 24.45 -7.01 22.67
N ALA A 57 24.52 -7.14 21.34
CA ALA A 57 23.66 -7.95 20.49
C ALA A 57 23.67 -9.46 20.83
N PRO A 58 22.52 -10.15 20.81
CA PRO A 58 22.47 -11.60 20.68
C PRO A 58 22.28 -12.01 19.22
N ALA A 59 23.18 -12.86 18.74
CA ALA A 59 23.04 -13.60 17.49
C ALA A 59 21.81 -14.54 17.56
N SER A 60 21.07 -14.65 16.46
CA SER A 60 19.97 -15.62 16.32
C SER A 60 19.89 -16.18 14.89
N PRO A 61 19.26 -17.36 14.68
CA PRO A 61 19.70 -18.38 13.72
C PRO A 61 19.02 -18.37 12.33
N VAL A 62 19.75 -18.92 11.37
CA VAL A 62 19.43 -19.51 10.04
C VAL A 62 17.93 -19.56 9.67
N LYS A 63 17.48 -18.66 8.79
CA LYS A 63 17.28 -18.83 7.31
C LYS A 63 16.24 -19.89 6.90
N GLU A 64 14.95 -19.51 6.91
CA GLU A 64 13.99 -19.99 5.90
C GLU A 64 12.78 -19.05 5.75
N GLY A 65 12.37 -18.35 6.81
CA GLY A 65 11.45 -17.20 6.74
C GLY A 65 12.09 -15.87 6.30
N ASN A 66 13.40 -15.86 6.05
CA ASN A 66 14.20 -14.65 5.85
C ASN A 66 14.13 -14.08 4.43
N ARG A 67 13.89 -14.92 3.41
CA ARG A 67 13.93 -14.49 1.99
C ARG A 67 12.88 -13.42 1.67
N GLY A 68 11.63 -13.63 2.09
CA GLY A 68 10.56 -12.65 1.84
C GLY A 68 10.65 -11.38 2.68
N SER A 69 11.39 -11.41 3.79
CA SER A 69 11.69 -10.20 4.58
C SER A 69 12.86 -9.43 3.97
N ASP A 70 13.85 -10.15 3.47
CA ASP A 70 15.05 -9.63 2.81
C ASP A 70 14.71 -8.98 1.46
N THR A 71 13.85 -9.60 0.64
CA THR A 71 13.36 -8.99 -0.61
C THR A 71 12.64 -7.68 -0.37
N ARG A 72 11.69 -7.65 0.58
CA ARG A 72 10.98 -6.41 0.95
C ARG A 72 11.91 -5.34 1.51
N SER A 73 12.92 -5.75 2.29
CA SER A 73 13.93 -4.83 2.79
C SER A 73 14.74 -4.21 1.65
N ARG A 74 15.11 -5.01 0.63
CA ARG A 74 15.80 -4.50 -0.57
C ARG A 74 14.92 -3.56 -1.38
N GLN A 75 13.65 -3.91 -1.60
CA GLN A 75 12.70 -3.06 -2.31
C GLN A 75 12.50 -1.72 -1.58
N LEU A 76 12.31 -1.73 -0.26
CA LEU A 76 12.19 -0.50 0.51
C LEU A 76 13.46 0.36 0.41
N HIS A 77 14.64 -0.27 0.43
CA HIS A 77 15.89 0.45 0.24
C HIS A 77 15.94 1.16 -1.11
N ALA A 78 15.63 0.46 -2.19
CA ALA A 78 15.57 1.03 -3.55
C ALA A 78 14.54 2.18 -3.65
N MET A 79 13.38 2.06 -2.99
CA MET A 79 12.38 3.13 -2.93
C MET A 79 12.94 4.39 -2.23
N VAL A 80 13.66 4.21 -1.12
CA VAL A 80 14.28 5.31 -0.37
C VAL A 80 15.42 5.97 -1.16
N GLU A 81 16.14 5.23 -1.99
CA GLU A 81 17.20 5.76 -2.86
C GLU A 81 16.67 6.66 -3.98
N LEU A 82 15.46 6.42 -4.49
CA LEU A 82 14.81 7.28 -5.49
C LEU A 82 14.27 8.60 -4.91
N LEU A 83 14.08 8.66 -3.58
CA LEU A 83 13.58 9.86 -2.94
C LEU A 83 14.69 10.87 -2.70
N ARG A 84 14.33 12.15 -2.81
CA ARG A 84 15.25 13.24 -2.43
C ARG A 84 15.63 13.14 -0.95
N PRO A 85 16.83 13.63 -0.57
CA PRO A 85 17.32 13.56 0.82
C PRO A 85 16.38 14.15 1.87
N GLU A 86 15.60 15.16 1.50
CA GLU A 86 14.66 15.91 2.34
C GLU A 86 13.31 15.20 2.51
N ASP A 87 13.00 14.25 1.64
CA ASP A 87 11.71 13.59 1.59
C ASP A 87 11.71 12.28 2.38
N THR A 88 10.56 11.99 2.99
CA THR A 88 10.33 10.84 3.86
C THR A 88 9.10 10.07 3.46
N ILE A 89 9.20 8.75 3.44
CA ILE A 89 8.05 7.84 3.31
C ILE A 89 7.27 7.88 4.62
N LYS A 90 5.98 8.23 4.59
CA LYS A 90 5.05 8.09 5.71
C LYS A 90 4.47 6.67 5.76
N LEU A 91 4.13 6.14 4.60
CA LEU A 91 3.55 4.80 4.44
C LEU A 91 3.93 4.27 3.06
N ALA A 92 4.22 2.98 2.96
CA ALA A 92 4.29 2.26 1.70
C ALA A 92 3.40 1.02 1.76
N VAL A 93 2.54 0.82 0.76
CA VAL A 93 1.72 -0.38 0.65
C VAL A 93 1.88 -1.03 -0.71
N GLN A 94 1.82 -2.35 -0.73
CA GLN A 94 1.78 -3.09 -1.99
C GLN A 94 0.36 -3.03 -2.57
N LEU A 95 0.28 -2.79 -3.88
CA LEU A 95 -0.96 -2.89 -4.65
C LEU A 95 -1.04 -4.23 -5.38
N GLU A 96 -2.27 -4.63 -5.69
CA GLU A 96 -2.54 -5.64 -6.70
C GLU A 96 -2.02 -5.15 -8.06
N SER A 97 -1.46 -6.06 -8.84
CA SER A 97 -1.04 -5.80 -10.21
C SER A 97 -1.68 -6.79 -11.17
N VAL A 98 -1.97 -6.31 -12.38
CA VAL A 98 -2.47 -7.15 -13.48
C VAL A 98 -1.41 -8.17 -13.90
N SER A 99 -0.12 -7.86 -13.73
CA SER A 99 0.97 -8.80 -13.98
C SER A 99 1.37 -9.56 -12.71
N PRO A 100 1.37 -10.90 -12.72
CA PRO A 100 1.74 -11.69 -11.54
C PRO A 100 3.22 -11.58 -11.17
N THR A 101 4.07 -11.10 -12.09
CA THR A 101 5.49 -10.94 -11.85
C THR A 101 5.82 -9.58 -11.25
N ARG A 102 5.10 -8.53 -11.63
CA ARG A 102 5.42 -7.16 -11.23
C ARG A 102 4.96 -6.90 -9.81
N VAL A 103 5.75 -6.07 -9.11
CA VAL A 103 5.38 -5.60 -7.78
C VAL A 103 5.20 -4.11 -7.84
N ARG A 104 4.07 -3.65 -7.31
CA ARG A 104 3.67 -2.26 -7.34
C ARG A 104 3.48 -1.75 -5.93
N TYR A 105 4.04 -0.58 -5.64
CA TYR A 105 3.88 0.08 -4.36
C TYR A 105 3.22 1.44 -4.54
N LEU A 106 2.25 1.73 -3.69
CA LEU A 106 1.77 3.09 -3.45
C LEU A 106 2.42 3.60 -2.18
N ILE A 107 3.09 4.75 -2.27
CA ILE A 107 3.71 5.37 -1.11
C ILE A 107 3.22 6.78 -0.87
N VAL A 108 3.04 7.12 0.40
CA VAL A 108 2.76 8.48 0.86
C VAL A 108 4.08 9.11 1.25
N VAL A 109 4.44 10.22 0.62
CA VAL A 109 5.69 10.94 0.88
C VAL A 109 5.39 12.34 1.38
N SER A 110 6.13 12.78 2.39
CA SER A 110 6.12 14.17 2.85
C SER A 110 7.52 14.77 2.76
N THR A 111 7.60 16.07 2.60
CA THR A 111 8.88 16.79 2.60
C THR A 111 9.18 17.41 3.96
N LEU A 112 10.46 17.46 4.35
CA LEU A 112 10.90 18.07 5.62
C LEU A 112 10.60 19.57 5.69
N GLY A 113 10.65 20.28 4.55
CA GLY A 113 10.46 21.73 4.48
C GLY A 113 9.03 22.18 4.81
N ASN A 114 8.04 21.32 4.56
CA ASN A 114 6.65 21.59 4.86
C ASN A 114 5.89 20.27 5.11
N LYS A 115 5.69 19.91 6.38
CA LYS A 115 4.97 18.68 6.77
C LYS A 115 3.49 18.66 6.37
N GLN A 116 2.94 19.79 5.93
CA GLN A 116 1.57 19.89 5.43
C GLN A 116 1.47 19.42 3.97
N GLU A 117 2.58 19.44 3.24
CA GLU A 117 2.65 18.98 1.86
C GLU A 117 2.93 17.48 1.80
N SER A 118 2.17 16.77 0.98
CA SER A 118 2.37 15.35 0.73
C SER A 118 2.03 15.01 -0.72
N ILE A 119 2.69 13.99 -1.25
CA ILE A 119 2.35 13.38 -2.53
C ILE A 119 2.17 11.88 -2.36
N LEU A 120 1.38 11.29 -3.26
CA LEU A 120 1.40 9.86 -3.51
C LEU A 120 2.36 9.58 -4.66
N LEU A 121 3.23 8.59 -4.48
CA LEU A 121 4.04 8.05 -5.57
C LEU A 121 3.62 6.60 -5.82
N GLY A 122 3.44 6.27 -7.09
CA GLY A 122 3.37 4.89 -7.55
C GLY A 122 4.75 4.45 -8.02
N MET A 123 5.26 3.38 -7.42
CA MET A 123 6.55 2.79 -7.75
C MET A 123 6.40 1.36 -8.25
N ASP A 124 7.13 1.02 -9.29
CA ASP A 124 7.09 -0.29 -9.94
C ASP A 124 8.43 -1.02 -9.83
N PHE A 125 8.34 -2.32 -9.61
CA PHE A 125 9.44 -3.29 -9.71
C PHE A 125 9.11 -4.31 -10.81
N PRO A 126 10.03 -4.60 -11.74
CA PRO A 126 9.79 -5.51 -12.85
C PRO A 126 9.54 -6.95 -12.39
N ASN A 127 10.12 -7.33 -11.24
CA ASN A 127 9.84 -8.60 -10.58
C ASN A 127 10.00 -8.51 -9.05
N SER A 128 9.44 -9.47 -8.32
CA SER A 128 9.44 -9.53 -6.84
C SER A 128 10.83 -9.61 -6.17
N ASP A 129 11.85 -10.04 -6.90
CA ASP A 129 13.22 -10.17 -6.37
C ASP A 129 14.15 -9.04 -6.84
N SER A 130 13.65 -8.13 -7.67
CA SER A 130 14.41 -7.02 -8.25
C SER A 130 14.60 -5.87 -7.26
N ASP A 131 15.73 -5.21 -7.39
CA ASP A 131 16.08 -3.93 -6.78
C ASP A 131 15.86 -2.74 -7.72
N GLN A 132 15.47 -2.97 -8.97
CA GLN A 132 15.19 -1.91 -9.95
C GLN A 132 13.81 -1.32 -9.68
N CYS A 133 13.81 -0.19 -8.97
CA CYS A 133 12.62 0.60 -8.68
C CYS A 133 12.49 1.71 -9.73
N THR A 134 11.28 1.97 -10.20
CA THR A 134 10.97 3.11 -11.08
C THR A 134 9.72 3.84 -10.58
N ILE A 135 9.58 5.13 -10.94
CA ILE A 135 8.40 5.91 -10.62
C ILE A 135 7.44 5.86 -11.81
N GLY A 136 6.21 5.42 -11.57
CA GLY A 136 5.16 5.28 -12.58
C GLY A 136 3.96 6.20 -12.34
N LEU A 137 3.84 6.79 -11.15
CA LEU A 137 2.77 7.73 -10.82
C LEU A 137 3.27 8.80 -9.85
N VAL A 138 2.84 10.04 -10.08
CA VAL A 138 2.96 11.14 -9.13
C VAL A 138 1.59 11.77 -8.98
N LEU A 139 1.01 11.73 -7.78
CA LEU A 139 -0.29 12.32 -7.51
C LEU A 139 -0.17 13.27 -6.30
N PRO A 140 -0.18 14.59 -6.51
CA PRO A 140 -0.09 15.54 -5.42
C PRO A 140 -1.35 15.51 -4.53
N VAL A 141 -1.20 15.79 -3.22
CA VAL A 141 -2.33 15.90 -2.29
C VAL A 141 -2.64 17.38 -2.03
N TRP A 142 -3.62 17.89 -2.77
CA TRP A 142 -4.13 19.26 -2.64
C TRP A 142 -5.19 19.38 -1.54
N SER A 143 -5.57 20.61 -1.20
CA SER A 143 -6.64 20.90 -0.25
C SER A 143 -8.03 20.40 -0.71
N ASP A 144 -8.24 20.20 -2.01
CA ASP A 144 -9.48 19.68 -2.58
C ASP A 144 -9.40 18.18 -2.93
N THR A 145 -8.31 17.50 -2.57
CA THR A 145 -8.16 16.06 -2.82
C THR A 145 -9.26 15.28 -2.10
N GLN A 146 -9.97 14.44 -2.86
CA GLN A 146 -11.07 13.63 -2.38
C GLN A 146 -10.70 12.15 -2.44
N VAL A 147 -11.15 11.39 -1.45
CA VAL A 147 -10.89 9.95 -1.34
C VAL A 147 -12.22 9.23 -1.18
N TYR A 148 -12.45 8.22 -2.02
CA TYR A 148 -13.67 7.41 -2.02
C TYR A 148 -13.35 5.93 -1.92
N LEU A 149 -14.22 5.17 -1.27
CA LEU A 149 -14.12 3.71 -1.24
C LEU A 149 -14.77 3.12 -2.47
N ASP A 150 -14.08 2.19 -3.12
CA ASP A 150 -14.62 1.44 -4.24
C ASP A 150 -15.16 0.10 -3.70
N GLY A 151 -16.33 -0.32 -4.20
CA GLY A 151 -17.05 -1.50 -3.66
C GLY A 151 -16.36 -2.86 -3.87
N ASP A 152 -15.22 -2.87 -4.57
CA ASP A 152 -14.44 -4.06 -4.94
C ASP A 152 -13.17 -4.24 -4.08
N GLY A 153 -13.04 -3.52 -2.97
CA GLY A 153 -11.88 -3.59 -2.08
C GLY A 153 -10.74 -2.64 -2.46
N GLY A 154 -10.99 -1.72 -3.39
CA GLY A 154 -10.13 -0.59 -3.70
C GLY A 154 -10.58 0.74 -3.08
N PHE A 155 -9.86 1.78 -3.43
CA PHE A 155 -10.24 3.17 -3.16
C PHE A 155 -9.77 4.06 -4.31
N SER A 156 -10.52 5.12 -4.56
CA SER A 156 -10.22 6.12 -5.56
C SER A 156 -9.78 7.42 -4.92
N VAL A 157 -8.80 8.08 -5.54
CA VAL A 157 -8.30 9.40 -5.13
C VAL A 157 -8.48 10.34 -6.30
N THR A 158 -9.19 11.44 -6.07
CA THR A 158 -9.37 12.50 -7.05
C THR A 158 -8.56 13.72 -6.63
N SER A 159 -7.63 14.14 -7.48
CA SER A 159 -6.73 15.27 -7.25
C SER A 159 -6.55 16.04 -8.55
N ALA A 160 -6.78 17.37 -8.52
CA ALA A 160 -6.66 18.25 -9.70
C ALA A 160 -7.38 17.70 -10.95
N GLU A 161 -8.65 17.27 -10.78
CA GLU A 161 -9.51 16.69 -11.84
C GLU A 161 -9.07 15.30 -12.36
N GLU A 162 -7.98 14.73 -11.86
CA GLU A 162 -7.57 13.36 -12.16
C GLU A 162 -8.04 12.41 -11.05
N THR A 163 -8.79 11.37 -11.45
CA THR A 163 -9.17 10.28 -10.55
C THR A 163 -8.34 9.04 -10.82
N ARG A 164 -7.68 8.51 -9.78
CA ARG A 164 -6.90 7.27 -9.82
C ARG A 164 -7.48 6.24 -8.88
N ILE A 165 -7.52 4.98 -9.30
CA ILE A 165 -8.03 3.85 -8.51
C ILE A 165 -6.85 3.03 -8.01
N PHE A 166 -6.88 2.66 -6.75
CA PHE A 166 -5.86 1.84 -6.13
C PHE A 166 -6.49 0.62 -5.47
N LYS A 167 -5.89 -0.55 -5.69
CA LYS A 167 -6.31 -1.82 -5.10
C LYS A 167 -5.20 -2.37 -4.22
N PRO A 168 -5.20 -2.11 -2.90
CA PRO A 168 -4.22 -2.66 -1.99
C PRO A 168 -4.38 -4.18 -1.87
N VAL A 169 -3.29 -4.92 -1.66
CA VAL A 169 -3.30 -6.40 -1.56
C VAL A 169 -4.14 -6.98 -0.41
N SER A 170 -4.66 -6.13 0.49
CA SER A 170 -5.54 -6.53 1.59
C SER A 170 -6.36 -5.36 2.12
N MET A 171 -7.47 -5.70 2.79
CA MET A 171 -8.28 -4.71 3.51
C MET A 171 -7.48 -3.99 4.60
N GLN A 172 -6.56 -4.68 5.29
CA GLN A 172 -5.71 -4.06 6.32
C GLN A 172 -4.78 -2.99 5.74
N THR A 173 -4.15 -3.28 4.60
CA THR A 173 -3.31 -2.30 3.89
C THR A 173 -4.13 -1.13 3.38
N MET A 174 -5.35 -1.39 2.89
CA MET A 174 -6.27 -0.34 2.46
C MET A 174 -6.60 0.63 3.60
N TRP A 175 -7.02 0.13 4.76
CA TRP A 175 -7.31 0.97 5.92
C TRP A 175 -6.09 1.76 6.38
N SER A 176 -4.89 1.18 6.31
CA SER A 176 -3.64 1.87 6.64
C SER A 176 -3.40 3.08 5.72
N VAL A 177 -3.63 2.93 4.41
CA VAL A 177 -3.52 4.05 3.45
C VAL A 177 -4.55 5.12 3.74
N LEU A 178 -5.83 4.72 3.87
CA LEU A 178 -6.91 5.67 4.08
C LEU A 178 -6.70 6.52 5.33
N GLN A 179 -6.24 5.91 6.42
CA GLN A 179 -5.94 6.63 7.66
C GLN A 179 -4.83 7.67 7.47
N VAL A 180 -3.72 7.29 6.83
CA VAL A 180 -2.59 8.21 6.60
C VAL A 180 -2.97 9.30 5.60
N LEU A 181 -3.64 8.94 4.50
CA LEU A 181 -4.03 9.83 3.43
C LEU A 181 -5.07 10.85 3.89
N HIS A 182 -6.08 10.45 4.67
CA HIS A 182 -7.03 11.38 5.26
C HIS A 182 -6.32 12.42 6.14
N GLY A 183 -5.34 11.98 6.94
CA GLY A 183 -4.50 12.89 7.71
C GLY A 183 -3.69 13.85 6.84
N CYS A 184 -3.20 13.42 5.67
CA CYS A 184 -2.56 14.31 4.69
C CYS A 184 -3.55 15.31 4.11
N CYS A 185 -4.76 14.88 3.73
CA CYS A 185 -5.79 15.76 3.18
C CYS A 185 -6.21 16.85 4.19
N GLU A 186 -6.43 16.48 5.47
CA GLU A 186 -6.74 17.46 6.51
C GLU A 186 -5.64 18.51 6.68
N ARG A 187 -4.37 18.09 6.61
CA ARG A 187 -3.21 18.98 6.68
C ARG A 187 -3.14 19.91 5.47
N ALA A 188 -3.35 19.38 4.27
CA ALA A 188 -3.39 20.16 3.04
C ALA A 188 -4.51 21.20 3.06
N VAL A 189 -5.71 20.84 3.56
CA VAL A 189 -6.83 21.77 3.78
C VAL A 189 -6.46 22.88 4.76
N LYS A 190 -5.89 22.53 5.93
CA LYS A 190 -5.50 23.51 6.95
C LYS A 190 -4.42 24.49 6.46
N ALA A 191 -3.52 24.02 5.60
CA ALA A 191 -2.44 24.83 5.04
C ALA A 191 -2.80 25.51 3.70
N VAL A 192 -4.01 25.27 3.16
CA VAL A 192 -4.46 25.81 1.87
C VAL A 192 -3.48 25.48 0.75
N VAL A 193 -3.09 24.21 0.68
CA VAL A 193 -2.18 23.71 -0.37
C VAL A 193 -2.94 23.61 -1.68
N ILE A 194 -2.66 24.53 -2.60
CA ILE A 194 -3.30 24.63 -3.91
C ILE A 194 -2.24 24.68 -5.01
N PRO A 195 -2.59 24.37 -6.27
CA PRO A 195 -1.69 24.56 -7.40
C PRO A 195 -1.10 25.98 -7.44
N GLY A 196 0.22 26.09 -7.47
CA GLY A 196 0.96 27.36 -7.44
C GLY A 196 1.26 27.92 -6.04
N ASN A 197 0.78 27.28 -4.97
CA ASN A 197 1.13 27.61 -3.59
C ASN A 197 1.35 26.33 -2.76
N GLY A 198 2.46 25.65 -3.05
CA GLY A 198 2.88 24.42 -2.40
C GLY A 198 3.12 23.30 -3.41
N LEU A 199 3.79 22.24 -2.97
CA LEU A 199 4.07 21.05 -3.77
C LEU A 199 4.92 21.30 -5.03
N GLU A 200 5.63 22.44 -5.12
CA GLU A 200 6.61 22.74 -6.18
C GLU A 200 7.64 21.61 -6.32
N TRP A 201 7.96 21.00 -5.20
CA TRP A 201 8.89 19.89 -5.13
C TRP A 201 8.39 18.60 -5.80
N ALA A 202 7.08 18.45 -6.00
CA ALA A 202 6.50 17.33 -6.74
C ALA A 202 6.94 17.36 -8.21
N GLN A 203 7.32 18.53 -8.76
CA GLN A 203 7.82 18.65 -10.12
C GLN A 203 9.08 17.81 -10.35
N HIS A 204 9.94 17.67 -9.32
CA HIS A 204 11.10 16.77 -9.38
C HIS A 204 10.66 15.36 -9.76
N TYR A 205 9.64 14.82 -9.09
CA TYR A 205 9.19 13.45 -9.36
C TYR A 205 8.48 13.31 -10.70
N HIS A 206 7.74 14.33 -11.15
CA HIS A 206 7.12 14.33 -12.49
C HIS A 206 8.15 14.21 -13.61
N GLN A 207 9.33 14.82 -13.44
CA GLN A 207 10.44 14.73 -14.41
C GLN A 207 11.15 13.37 -14.39
N HIS A 208 10.95 12.56 -13.35
CA HIS A 208 11.58 11.25 -13.17
C HIS A 208 10.57 10.09 -13.25
N VAL A 209 9.46 10.28 -13.97
CA VAL A 209 8.54 9.18 -14.30
C VAL A 209 9.17 8.37 -15.43
N GLU A 210 9.69 7.19 -15.09
CA GLU A 210 10.53 6.35 -15.98
C GLU A 210 10.00 4.93 -16.15
N SER A 211 8.88 4.56 -15.53
CA SER A 211 8.30 3.23 -15.68
C SER A 211 7.89 2.92 -17.13
N ASP A 212 7.97 1.65 -17.51
CA ASP A 212 7.59 1.18 -18.84
C ASP A 212 6.13 1.50 -19.19
N ARG A 213 5.82 1.59 -20.49
CA ARG A 213 4.47 1.91 -20.97
C ARG A 213 3.38 0.98 -20.42
N PHE A 214 3.68 -0.31 -20.25
CA PHE A 214 2.74 -1.24 -19.64
C PHE A 214 2.42 -0.88 -18.18
N CYS A 215 3.41 -0.46 -17.41
CA CYS A 215 3.24 -0.02 -16.04
C CYS A 215 2.47 1.31 -15.96
N LEU A 216 2.81 2.28 -16.82
CA LEU A 216 2.12 3.57 -16.89
C LEU A 216 0.63 3.39 -17.23
N ASN A 217 0.31 2.57 -18.22
CA ASN A 217 -1.08 2.28 -18.57
C ASN A 217 -1.86 1.69 -17.40
N GLU A 218 -1.23 0.81 -16.61
CA GLU A 218 -1.86 0.22 -15.43
C GLU A 218 -2.07 1.26 -14.30
N TRP A 219 -1.28 2.33 -14.23
CA TRP A 219 -1.52 3.45 -13.31
C TRP A 219 -2.58 4.43 -13.81
N GLU A 220 -2.77 4.53 -15.13
CA GLU A 220 -3.76 5.39 -15.79
C GLU A 220 -5.11 4.70 -15.98
N ALA A 221 -5.19 3.39 -15.75
CA ALA A 221 -6.42 2.63 -15.90
C ALA A 221 -7.52 3.18 -14.97
N MET A 222 -8.62 3.64 -15.57
CA MET A 222 -9.85 4.02 -14.90
C MET A 222 -10.90 2.93 -15.12
N ASN A 223 -11.70 2.60 -14.09
CA ASN A 223 -12.73 1.55 -14.15
C ASN A 223 -13.74 1.76 -15.30
N ASP A 224 -13.94 2.99 -15.76
CA ASP A 224 -14.94 3.33 -16.77
C ASP A 224 -14.46 3.15 -18.22
N LEU A 225 -13.16 2.88 -18.43
CA LEU A 225 -12.52 2.86 -19.76
C LEU A 225 -11.86 1.53 -20.14
N GLU A 226 -11.96 0.49 -19.29
CA GLU A 226 -11.70 -0.89 -19.69
C GLU A 226 -12.87 -1.45 -20.54
N SER A 227 -13.37 -0.67 -21.49
CA SER A 227 -14.18 -1.20 -22.58
C SER A 227 -13.23 -1.95 -23.51
N VAL A 228 -13.03 -3.24 -23.24
CA VAL A 228 -12.67 -4.30 -24.21
C VAL A 228 -12.06 -3.74 -25.50
N ARG A 229 -10.81 -3.27 -25.45
CA ARG A 229 -10.01 -3.20 -26.68
C ARG A 229 -9.59 -4.62 -26.98
N ARG A 230 -10.52 -5.35 -27.58
CA ARG A 230 -10.22 -6.57 -28.33
C ARG A 230 -9.33 -6.10 -29.46
N ASP A 231 -8.02 -6.26 -29.33
CA ASP A 231 -7.11 -6.40 -30.46
C ASP A 231 -5.75 -6.89 -29.97
N GLY A 232 -5.35 -8.06 -30.47
CA GLY A 232 -4.04 -8.66 -30.23
C GLY A 232 -4.13 -10.13 -29.85
N ASP A 233 -4.25 -10.98 -30.88
CA ASP A 233 -4.12 -12.44 -30.84
C ASP A 233 -3.08 -12.92 -29.81
N GLY A 234 -3.54 -13.60 -28.75
CA GLY A 234 -2.68 -13.93 -27.60
C GLY A 234 -3.38 -14.67 -26.46
N GLN A 235 -4.12 -15.73 -26.78
CA GLN A 235 -4.31 -16.90 -25.91
C GLN A 235 -4.63 -16.66 -24.41
N THR A 236 -5.68 -15.88 -24.10
CA THR A 236 -6.38 -15.93 -22.79
C THR A 236 -7.78 -16.53 -22.90
N VAL A 237 -8.01 -17.33 -23.94
CA VAL A 237 -9.19 -18.20 -24.04
C VAL A 237 -8.86 -19.51 -23.32
N SER A 238 -9.21 -19.64 -22.03
CA SER A 238 -9.75 -20.93 -21.56
C SER A 238 -10.36 -20.97 -20.16
N ASN A 239 -10.16 -20.00 -19.25
CA ASN A 239 -10.62 -20.23 -17.86
C ASN A 239 -12.02 -19.68 -17.57
N GLU A 240 -12.38 -18.49 -18.05
CA GLU A 240 -13.73 -17.95 -17.81
C GLU A 240 -14.82 -18.72 -18.54
N GLY A 241 -14.53 -19.22 -19.75
CA GLY A 241 -15.46 -20.05 -20.52
C GLY A 241 -15.77 -21.36 -19.80
N LEU A 242 -14.72 -22.04 -19.31
CA LEU A 242 -14.85 -23.28 -18.55
C LEU A 242 -15.55 -23.06 -17.20
N ILE A 243 -15.24 -21.97 -16.49
CA ILE A 243 -15.90 -21.62 -15.23
C ILE A 243 -17.38 -21.30 -15.47
N LYS A 244 -17.72 -20.55 -16.52
CA LYS A 244 -19.09 -20.19 -16.88
C LYS A 244 -19.89 -21.38 -17.41
N GLU A 245 -19.24 -22.29 -18.13
CA GLU A 245 -19.84 -23.54 -18.57
C GLU A 245 -20.09 -24.47 -17.37
N HIS A 246 -19.11 -24.60 -16.47
CA HIS A 246 -19.25 -25.41 -15.26
C HIS A 246 -20.33 -24.87 -14.32
N LEU A 247 -20.37 -23.56 -14.06
CA LEU A 247 -21.45 -22.92 -13.29
C LEU A 247 -22.81 -23.11 -13.96
N ARG A 248 -22.87 -23.01 -15.30
CA ARG A 248 -24.11 -23.25 -16.05
C ARG A 248 -24.55 -24.71 -16.00
N ASP A 249 -23.60 -25.64 -15.94
CA ASP A 249 -23.87 -27.07 -15.81
C ASP A 249 -24.37 -27.41 -14.41
N ILE A 250 -23.78 -26.81 -13.37
CA ILE A 250 -24.28 -26.89 -11.98
C ILE A 250 -25.70 -26.32 -11.89
N MET A 251 -25.95 -25.13 -12.46
CA MET A 251 -27.29 -24.53 -12.50
C MET A 251 -28.32 -25.31 -13.33
N ARG A 252 -27.88 -26.23 -14.20
CA ARG A 252 -28.77 -27.09 -15.00
C ARG A 252 -29.00 -28.47 -14.40
N THR A 253 -28.01 -28.97 -13.66
CA THR A 253 -28.04 -30.32 -13.09
C THR A 253 -28.49 -30.33 -11.64
N GLU A 254 -28.39 -29.20 -10.93
CA GLU A 254 -28.89 -29.07 -9.58
C GLU A 254 -30.26 -28.38 -9.55
N ASP A 255 -31.24 -29.11 -9.03
CA ASP A 255 -32.59 -28.64 -8.73
C ASP A 255 -32.50 -27.67 -7.53
N LEU A 256 -32.23 -26.39 -7.81
CA LEU A 256 -31.97 -25.32 -6.82
C LEU A 256 -33.14 -25.11 -5.83
N ASP A 257 -34.34 -25.62 -6.15
CA ASP A 257 -35.51 -25.58 -5.26
C ASP A 257 -35.44 -26.61 -4.11
N ASN A 258 -34.54 -27.60 -4.16
CA ASN A 258 -34.37 -28.59 -3.09
C ASN A 258 -33.33 -28.20 -2.01
N LEU A 259 -32.55 -27.14 -2.21
CA LEU A 259 -31.52 -26.71 -1.26
C LEU A 259 -32.08 -25.90 -0.08
N THR A 260 -33.26 -25.29 -0.20
CA THR A 260 -33.90 -24.58 0.92
C THR A 260 -34.78 -25.50 1.78
N SER A 261 -35.33 -26.59 1.24
CA SER A 261 -36.24 -27.44 2.01
C SER A 261 -35.53 -28.43 2.95
N LYS A 262 -34.29 -28.87 2.67
CA LYS A 262 -33.56 -29.79 3.57
C LYS A 262 -32.79 -29.12 4.70
N MET A 263 -32.37 -27.86 4.53
CA MET A 263 -31.68 -27.12 5.60
C MET A 263 -32.67 -26.68 6.70
N VAL A 264 -33.89 -26.27 6.32
CA VAL A 264 -34.92 -25.86 7.28
C VAL A 264 -35.45 -27.04 8.11
N THR A 265 -35.58 -28.25 7.54
CA THR A 265 -36.00 -29.42 8.33
C THR A 265 -34.91 -29.94 9.28
N HIS A 266 -33.62 -29.72 8.98
CA HIS A 266 -32.54 -30.11 9.90
C HIS A 266 -32.34 -29.09 11.03
N VAL A 267 -32.47 -27.79 10.76
CA VAL A 267 -32.40 -26.76 11.81
C VAL A 267 -33.62 -26.83 12.74
N GLY A 268 -34.83 -27.02 12.19
CA GLY A 268 -36.05 -27.15 13.01
C GLY A 268 -36.09 -28.41 13.89
N ARG A 269 -35.39 -29.49 13.51
CA ARG A 269 -35.31 -30.72 14.33
C ARG A 269 -34.16 -30.68 15.35
N CYS A 270 -33.11 -29.90 15.11
CA CYS A 270 -32.04 -29.69 16.09
C CYS A 270 -32.42 -28.71 17.21
N GLU A 271 -33.31 -27.75 16.97
CA GLU A 271 -33.80 -26.85 18.04
C GLU A 271 -34.79 -27.54 19.00
N GLU A 272 -35.57 -28.53 18.54
CA GLU A 272 -36.55 -29.24 19.37
C GLU A 272 -35.93 -30.33 20.27
N GLU A 273 -34.83 -30.98 19.86
CA GLU A 273 -34.13 -31.98 20.70
C GLU A 273 -33.20 -31.38 21.77
N VAL A 274 -32.70 -30.16 21.58
CA VAL A 274 -31.86 -29.49 22.60
C VAL A 274 -32.72 -28.84 23.69
N GLY A 275 -33.89 -28.28 23.34
CA GLY A 275 -34.82 -27.67 24.29
C GLY A 275 -35.54 -28.66 25.22
N LEU A 276 -35.68 -29.93 24.84
CA LEU A 276 -36.30 -30.97 25.67
C LEU A 276 -35.32 -31.68 26.61
N HIS A 277 -34.02 -31.67 26.30
CA HIS A 277 -33.00 -32.31 27.15
C HIS A 277 -32.58 -31.42 28.33
N GLU A 278 -32.60 -30.09 28.15
CA GLU A 278 -32.22 -29.12 29.20
C GLU A 278 -33.34 -28.90 30.24
N VAL A 279 -34.61 -29.15 29.90
CA VAL A 279 -35.74 -29.05 30.83
C VAL A 279 -35.90 -30.32 31.69
N ARG A 280 -35.37 -31.47 31.25
CA ARG A 280 -35.45 -32.73 32.00
C ARG A 280 -34.39 -32.88 33.10
N GLU A 281 -33.23 -32.22 32.97
CA GLU A 281 -32.20 -32.22 34.04
C GLU A 281 -32.50 -31.24 35.20
N LEU A 282 -33.52 -30.39 35.09
CA LEU A 282 -33.94 -29.50 36.19
C LEU A 282 -35.10 -30.04 37.04
N LEU A 283 -35.55 -31.28 36.79
CA LEU A 283 -36.69 -31.90 37.48
C LEU A 283 -36.43 -33.29 38.07
N GLU A 284 -35.17 -33.71 38.20
CA GLU A 284 -34.75 -34.84 39.06
C GLU A 284 -33.78 -34.39 40.16
#